data_AF-A0A1T3P3C6-F1
#
_entry.id   AF-A0A1T3P3C6-F1
#
_cell.length_a   1.000
_cell.length_b   1.000
_cell.length_c   1.000
_cell.angle_alpha   90.00
_cell.angle_beta   90.00
_cell.angle_gamma   90.00
#
_symmetry.space_group_name_H-M   'P 1'
#
loop_
_entity.id
_entity.type
_entity.pdbx_description
1 polymer ?
#
loop_
_entity_poly.entity_id
_entity_poly.type
_entity_poly.pdbx_seq_one_letter_code
_entity_poly.pdbx_strand_id
1 'polypeptide(L)'
;MVVAMIVACEVGFWVLIALGLLSRYVLHRRRLSNVFLYGTPLLEVILLVVAVVDLRGGATAGSRHGIAALYIGMTAVFGHRAIRWVDQRVGYHFLGGPLPWRPPRRGPERVRYEVVEFARAVAAMAIAGALLGVLILITGDADRTEALRGFFGVLGGFTMICLVIAVYGVCEAFGKPPKDKPAPRRLREPRPVERTPVG
;
A
#
# COMPACT_ATOMS: atom_id res chain seq x y z
N MET A 1 15.44 -27.20 2.42
CA MET A 1 16.01 -26.00 3.09
C MET A 1 15.19 -24.73 2.78
N VAL A 2 14.79 -24.51 1.53
CA VAL A 2 13.92 -23.38 1.11
C VAL A 2 12.61 -23.29 1.92
N VAL A 3 11.93 -24.41 2.14
CA VAL A 3 10.67 -24.44 2.93
C VAL A 3 10.87 -23.95 4.37
N ALA A 4 11.97 -24.32 5.03
CA ALA A 4 12.26 -23.85 6.39
C ALA A 4 12.52 -22.34 6.44
N MET A 5 13.11 -21.79 5.37
CA MET A 5 13.38 -20.36 5.27
C MET A 5 12.13 -19.54 4.97
N ILE A 6 11.22 -20.08 4.15
CA ILE A 6 9.88 -19.53 3.94
C ILE A 6 9.10 -19.51 5.26
N VAL A 7 9.10 -20.64 5.99
CA VAL A 7 8.41 -20.73 7.29
C VAL A 7 9.03 -19.75 8.30
N ALA A 8 10.36 -19.62 8.35
CA ALA A 8 11.02 -18.65 9.23
C ALA A 8 10.65 -17.20 8.87
N CYS A 9 10.56 -16.86 7.57
CA CYS A 9 10.10 -15.55 7.12
C CYS A 9 8.63 -15.31 7.44
N GLU A 10 7.77 -16.30 7.26
CA GLU A 10 6.35 -16.23 7.61
C GLU A 10 6.19 -15.93 9.10
N VAL A 11 6.89 -16.69 9.95
CA VAL A 11 6.89 -16.46 11.41
C VAL A 11 7.44 -15.06 11.74
N GLY A 12 8.54 -14.64 11.12
CA GLY A 12 9.11 -13.30 11.30
C GLY A 12 8.15 -12.18 10.90
N PHE A 13 7.40 -12.35 9.81
CA PHE A 13 6.38 -11.43 9.34
C PHE A 13 5.24 -11.27 10.36
N TRP A 14 4.69 -12.39 10.84
CA TRP A 14 3.65 -12.37 11.86
C TRP A 14 4.12 -11.73 13.17
N VAL A 15 5.37 -12.02 13.58
CA VAL A 15 5.98 -11.42 14.77
C VAL A 15 6.16 -9.90 14.62
N LEU A 16 6.67 -9.41 13.48
CA LEU A 16 6.81 -7.98 13.22
C LEU A 16 5.46 -7.25 13.19
N ILE A 17 4.44 -7.85 12.57
CA ILE A 17 3.09 -7.29 12.57
C ILE A 17 2.54 -7.22 14.00
N ALA A 18 2.66 -8.30 14.78
CA ALA A 18 2.20 -8.33 16.16
C ALA A 18 2.90 -7.27 17.03
N LEU A 19 4.23 -7.14 16.93
CA LEU A 19 5.02 -6.11 17.61
C LEU A 19 4.65 -4.69 17.14
N GLY A 20 4.45 -4.50 15.84
CA GLY A 20 4.01 -3.23 15.26
C GLY A 20 2.63 -2.79 15.74
N LEU A 21 1.69 -3.73 15.89
CA LEU A 21 0.35 -3.49 16.42
C LEU A 21 0.36 -3.25 17.94
N LEU A 22 1.09 -4.08 18.70
CA LEU A 22 1.22 -3.92 20.15
C LEU A 22 1.82 -2.56 20.50
N SER A 23 2.92 -2.17 19.83
CA SER A 23 3.56 -0.88 20.07
C SER A 23 2.67 0.30 19.71
N ARG A 24 1.77 0.13 18.73
CA ARG A 24 0.84 1.17 18.31
C ARG A 24 -0.33 1.36 19.28
N TYR A 25 -0.96 0.26 19.66
CA TYR A 25 -2.25 0.30 20.36
C TYR A 25 -2.13 0.13 21.87
N VAL A 26 -1.15 -0.65 22.34
CA VAL A 26 -0.91 -0.82 23.78
C VAL A 26 0.00 0.29 24.28
N LEU A 27 1.13 0.53 23.61
CA LEU A 27 2.13 1.49 24.07
C LEU A 27 1.91 2.93 23.54
N HIS A 28 0.96 3.14 22.63
CA HIS A 28 0.70 4.44 21.96
C HIS A 28 1.95 5.08 21.31
N ARG A 29 3.01 4.30 21.07
CA ARG A 29 4.32 4.75 20.58
C ARG A 29 4.39 4.59 19.07
N ARG A 30 3.79 5.57 18.37
CA ARG A 30 3.72 5.61 16.89
C ARG A 30 5.08 5.46 16.19
N ARG A 31 6.17 5.94 16.80
CA ARG A 31 7.53 5.82 16.22
C ARG A 31 8.05 4.38 16.21
N LEU A 32 7.85 3.63 17.28
CA LEU A 32 8.23 2.21 17.36
C LEU A 32 7.38 1.36 16.40
N SER A 33 6.07 1.62 16.37
CA SER A 33 5.17 0.96 15.42
C SER A 33 5.59 1.17 13.97
N ASN A 34 5.94 2.41 13.60
CA ASN A 34 6.43 2.69 12.25
C ASN A 34 7.73 1.91 11.95
N VAL A 35 8.68 1.84 12.88
CA VAL A 35 9.91 1.04 12.67
C VAL A 35 9.59 -0.43 12.42
N PHE A 36 8.71 -1.05 13.21
CA PHE A 36 8.31 -2.45 13.01
C PHE A 36 7.54 -2.66 11.70
N LEU A 37 6.65 -1.73 11.32
CA LEU A 37 5.89 -1.78 10.07
C LEU A 37 6.72 -1.49 8.82
N TYR A 38 7.82 -0.73 8.94
CA TYR A 38 8.82 -0.60 7.87
C TYR A 38 9.75 -1.82 7.81
N GLY A 39 9.86 -2.60 8.90
CA GLY A 39 10.52 -3.90 8.88
C GLY A 39 9.80 -4.92 7.99
N THR A 40 8.48 -4.78 7.80
CA THR A 40 7.67 -5.68 6.96
C THR A 40 8.09 -5.65 5.47
N PRO A 41 8.21 -4.49 4.80
CA PRO A 41 8.75 -4.44 3.44
C PRO A 41 10.24 -4.81 3.38
N LEU A 42 10.99 -4.67 4.47
CA LEU A 42 12.38 -5.16 4.53
C LEU A 42 12.44 -6.69 4.47
N LEU A 43 11.55 -7.38 5.19
CA LEU A 43 11.40 -8.84 5.10
C LEU A 43 11.00 -9.29 3.69
N GLU A 44 10.11 -8.55 3.03
CA GLU A 44 9.74 -8.82 1.63
C GLU A 44 10.96 -8.73 0.69
N VAL A 45 11.83 -7.73 0.88
CA VAL A 45 13.08 -7.63 0.12
C VAL A 45 14.02 -8.79 0.40
N ILE A 46 14.14 -9.22 1.67
CA ILE A 46 14.95 -10.39 2.03
C ILE A 46 14.38 -11.66 1.36
N LEU A 47 13.06 -11.85 1.38
CA LEU A 47 12.40 -12.98 0.74
C LEU A 47 12.62 -12.98 -0.78
N LEU A 48 12.60 -11.78 -1.40
CA LEU A 48 12.92 -11.62 -2.81
C LEU A 48 14.38 -12.01 -3.10
N VAL A 49 15.34 -11.58 -2.27
CA VAL A 49 16.75 -11.97 -2.42
C VAL A 49 16.92 -13.48 -2.30
N VAL A 50 16.23 -14.11 -1.34
CA VAL A 50 16.22 -15.57 -1.19
C VAL A 50 15.67 -16.25 -2.44
N ALA A 51 14.55 -15.75 -2.98
CA ALA A 51 13.98 -16.29 -4.22
C ALA A 51 14.94 -16.15 -5.40
N VAL A 52 15.66 -15.03 -5.51
CA VAL A 52 16.70 -14.81 -6.53
C VAL A 52 17.84 -15.83 -6.40
N VAL A 53 18.29 -16.11 -5.19
CA VAL A 53 19.32 -17.12 -4.92
C VAL A 53 18.83 -18.52 -5.30
N ASP A 54 17.58 -18.84 -5.01
CA ASP A 54 16.96 -20.13 -5.35
C ASP A 54 16.82 -20.31 -6.88
N LEU A 55 16.44 -19.25 -7.60
CA LEU A 55 16.36 -19.24 -9.06
C LEU A 55 17.74 -19.46 -9.71
N ARG A 56 18.80 -18.87 -9.14
CA ARG A 56 20.19 -19.16 -9.56
C ARG A 56 20.60 -20.60 -9.29
N GLY A 57 20.00 -21.24 -8.29
CA GLY A 57 20.19 -22.66 -7.98
C GLY A 57 19.49 -23.63 -8.93
N GLY A 58 18.70 -23.13 -9.90
CA GLY A 58 18.01 -23.97 -10.90
C GLY A 58 16.48 -24.03 -10.74
N ALA A 59 15.88 -23.30 -9.80
CA ALA A 59 14.42 -23.26 -9.63
C ALA A 59 13.70 -22.54 -10.78
N THR A 60 12.49 -22.96 -11.14
CA THR A 60 11.70 -22.33 -12.21
C THR A 60 10.95 -21.10 -11.71
N ALA A 61 11.03 -20.00 -12.46
CA ALA A 61 10.37 -18.75 -12.10
C ALA A 61 8.88 -18.84 -12.47
N GLY A 62 8.07 -19.32 -11.52
CA GLY A 62 6.62 -19.45 -11.69
C GLY A 62 5.83 -18.17 -11.42
N SER A 63 4.53 -18.23 -11.68
CA SER A 63 3.55 -17.14 -11.49
C SER A 63 3.54 -16.50 -10.10
N ARG A 64 3.92 -17.24 -9.05
CA ARG A 64 4.06 -16.73 -7.67
C ARG A 64 5.07 -15.57 -7.59
N HIS A 65 6.17 -15.64 -8.33
CA HIS A 65 7.20 -14.60 -8.34
C HIS A 65 6.69 -13.31 -9.00
N GLY A 66 5.82 -13.43 -10.02
CA GLY A 66 5.19 -12.27 -10.66
C GLY A 66 4.20 -11.56 -9.76
N ILE A 67 3.40 -12.32 -9.01
CA ILE A 67 2.47 -11.78 -8.00
C ILE A 67 3.26 -11.09 -6.87
N ALA A 68 4.37 -11.68 -6.41
CA ALA A 68 5.23 -11.08 -5.40
C ALA A 68 5.83 -9.75 -5.86
N ALA A 69 6.34 -9.67 -7.09
CA ALA A 69 6.88 -8.43 -7.65
C ALA A 69 5.82 -7.31 -7.73
N LEU A 70 4.59 -7.66 -8.14
CA LEU A 70 3.44 -6.74 -8.13
C LEU A 70 3.12 -6.25 -6.70
N TYR A 71 3.05 -7.18 -5.75
CA TYR A 71 2.76 -6.87 -4.35
C TYR A 71 3.79 -5.91 -3.76
N ILE A 72 5.09 -6.16 -4.02
CA ILE A 72 6.19 -5.31 -3.56
C ILE A 72 6.11 -3.92 -4.21
N GLY A 73 5.89 -3.83 -5.52
CA GLY A 73 5.76 -2.53 -6.21
C GLY A 73 4.62 -1.69 -5.66
N MET A 74 3.45 -2.30 -5.43
CA MET A 74 2.29 -1.63 -4.83
C MET A 74 2.55 -1.21 -3.38
N THR A 75 3.13 -2.09 -2.57
CA THR A 75 3.40 -1.82 -1.16
C THR A 75 4.48 -0.76 -0.97
N ALA A 76 5.50 -0.73 -1.83
CA ALA A 76 6.56 0.28 -1.78
C ALA A 76 6.03 1.70 -2.00
N VAL A 77 5.12 1.88 -2.97
CA VAL A 77 4.59 3.22 -3.29
C VAL A 77 3.41 3.61 -2.40
N PHE A 78 2.47 2.69 -2.16
CA PHE A 78 1.24 3.00 -1.43
C PHE A 78 1.32 2.71 0.08
N GLY A 79 2.30 1.92 0.54
CA GLY A 79 2.36 1.42 1.91
C GLY A 79 2.39 2.52 2.97
N HIS A 80 3.22 3.56 2.81
CA HIS A 80 3.27 4.64 3.80
C HIS A 80 1.92 5.37 3.94
N ARG A 81 1.21 5.56 2.82
CA ARG A 81 -0.09 6.22 2.81
C ARG A 81 -1.19 5.32 3.35
N ALA A 82 -1.15 4.02 3.04
CA ALA A 82 -2.05 3.03 3.60
C ALA A 82 -1.96 3.02 5.13
N ILE A 83 -0.74 3.03 5.68
CA ILE A 83 -0.53 3.09 7.15
C ILE A 83 -1.13 4.38 7.72
N ARG A 84 -0.87 5.54 7.13
CA ARG A 84 -1.46 6.83 7.58
C ARG A 84 -2.98 6.84 7.48
N TRP A 85 -3.53 6.22 6.44
CA TRP A 85 -4.97 6.14 6.22
C TRP A 85 -5.65 5.24 7.27
N VAL A 86 -5.07 4.06 7.55
CA VAL A 86 -5.51 3.18 8.63
C VAL A 86 -5.44 3.91 9.96
N ASP A 87 -4.35 4.62 10.23
CA ASP A 87 -4.20 5.45 11.43
C ASP A 87 -5.32 6.46 11.63
N GLN A 88 -5.64 7.21 10.58
CA GLN A 88 -6.71 8.20 10.64
C GLN A 88 -8.06 7.52 10.85
N ARG A 89 -8.28 6.35 10.23
CA ARG A 89 -9.54 5.61 10.35
C ARG A 89 -9.73 5.05 11.76
N VAL A 90 -8.69 4.44 12.31
CA VAL A 90 -8.71 3.89 13.66
C VAL A 90 -8.78 5.01 14.69
N GLY A 91 -8.04 6.10 14.48
CA GLY A 91 -8.14 7.31 15.27
C GLY A 91 -9.57 7.84 15.32
N TYR A 92 -10.24 7.93 14.17
CA TYR A 92 -11.61 8.41 14.08
C TYR A 92 -12.64 7.45 14.72
N HIS A 93 -12.54 6.15 14.46
CA HIS A 93 -13.54 5.17 14.92
C HIS A 93 -13.36 4.73 16.37
N PHE A 94 -12.12 4.57 16.84
CA PHE A 94 -11.82 3.98 18.14
C PHE A 94 -11.28 4.98 19.17
N LEU A 95 -10.64 6.07 18.73
CA LEU A 95 -9.99 7.05 19.63
C LEU A 95 -10.67 8.43 19.64
N GLY A 96 -11.82 8.59 18.97
CA GLY A 96 -12.54 9.87 18.90
C GLY A 96 -11.77 11.00 18.18
N GLY A 97 -10.81 10.64 17.33
CA GLY A 97 -9.96 11.57 16.60
C GLY A 97 -10.69 12.38 15.53
N PRO A 98 -10.01 13.38 14.95
CA PRO A 98 -10.59 14.28 13.94
C PRO A 98 -11.03 13.53 12.67
N LEU A 99 -11.91 14.17 11.88
CA LEU A 99 -12.47 13.58 10.67
C LEU A 99 -11.34 13.17 9.69
N PRO A 100 -11.36 11.94 9.13
CA PRO A 100 -10.32 11.48 8.22
C PRO A 100 -10.25 12.38 6.99
N TRP A 101 -9.03 12.59 6.47
CA TRP A 101 -8.79 13.45 5.32
C TRP A 101 -9.58 12.98 4.10
N ARG A 102 -10.19 13.94 3.38
CA ARG A 102 -10.95 13.69 2.16
C ARG A 102 -10.24 14.30 0.96
N PRO A 103 -10.17 13.61 -0.19
CA PRO A 103 -9.55 14.16 -1.38
C PRO A 103 -10.28 15.43 -1.87
N PRO A 104 -9.55 16.37 -2.50
CA PRO A 104 -10.13 17.59 -3.03
C PRO A 104 -11.21 17.26 -4.05
N ARG A 105 -12.36 17.94 -3.96
CA ARG A 105 -13.52 17.60 -4.79
C ARG A 105 -13.49 18.24 -6.18
N ARG A 106 -12.73 19.33 -6.37
CA ARG A 106 -12.80 20.18 -7.58
C ARG A 106 -11.51 20.91 -7.88
N GLY A 107 -11.49 21.47 -9.10
CA GLY A 107 -10.55 22.50 -9.50
C GLY A 107 -9.13 21.95 -9.71
N PRO A 108 -8.14 22.85 -9.81
CA PRO A 108 -6.76 22.47 -10.08
C PRO A 108 -6.19 21.54 -9.01
N GLU A 109 -6.70 21.58 -7.78
CA GLU A 109 -6.29 20.69 -6.69
C GLU A 109 -6.73 19.24 -6.91
N ARG A 110 -7.93 19.00 -7.45
CA ARG A 110 -8.38 17.64 -7.80
C ARG A 110 -7.61 17.10 -8.99
N VAL A 111 -7.34 17.93 -10.00
CA VAL A 111 -6.50 17.52 -11.14
C VAL A 111 -5.10 17.13 -10.68
N ARG A 112 -4.47 17.96 -9.84
CA ARG A 112 -3.17 17.64 -9.22
C ARG A 112 -3.22 16.35 -8.42
N TYR A 113 -4.28 16.13 -7.65
CA TYR A 113 -4.47 14.90 -6.90
C TYR A 113 -4.48 13.67 -7.81
N GLU A 114 -5.33 13.66 -8.84
CA GLU A 114 -5.44 12.52 -9.77
C GLU A 114 -4.14 12.29 -10.55
N VAL A 115 -3.45 13.36 -10.99
CA VAL A 115 -2.16 13.25 -11.68
C VAL A 115 -1.09 12.66 -10.76
N VAL A 116 -1.06 13.07 -9.49
CA VAL A 116 -0.12 12.52 -8.51
C VAL A 116 -0.44 11.06 -8.18
N GLU A 117 -1.72 10.69 -8.08
CA GLU A 117 -2.14 9.30 -7.89
C GLU A 117 -1.77 8.42 -9.08
N PHE A 118 -1.96 8.93 -10.30
CA PHE A 118 -1.54 8.26 -11.51
C PHE A 118 -0.01 8.09 -11.58
N ALA A 119 0.75 9.15 -11.30
CA ALA A 119 2.22 9.08 -11.27
C ALA A 119 2.72 8.04 -10.24
N ARG A 120 2.04 7.93 -9.10
CA ARG A 120 2.31 6.87 -8.11
C ARG A 120 1.98 5.48 -8.64
N ALA A 121 0.83 5.30 -9.29
CA ALA A 121 0.50 4.03 -9.92
C ALA A 121 1.56 3.62 -10.95
N VAL A 122 1.99 4.56 -11.81
CA VAL A 122 3.07 4.32 -12.77
C VAL A 122 4.38 3.97 -12.07
N ALA A 123 4.75 4.68 -10.98
CA ALA A 123 5.95 4.36 -10.21
C ALA A 123 5.87 2.94 -9.60
N ALA A 124 4.71 2.52 -9.10
CA ALA A 124 4.51 1.18 -8.53
C ALA A 124 4.69 0.10 -9.60
N MET A 125 4.11 0.31 -10.78
CA MET A 125 4.24 -0.58 -11.93
C MET A 125 5.67 -0.60 -12.47
N ALA A 126 6.39 0.53 -12.44
CA ALA A 126 7.79 0.61 -12.84
C ALA A 126 8.69 -0.18 -11.88
N ILE A 127 8.46 -0.10 -10.57
CA ILE A 127 9.20 -0.91 -9.57
C ILE A 127 8.91 -2.40 -9.79
N ALA A 128 7.64 -2.78 -9.94
CA ALA A 128 7.27 -4.17 -10.20
C ALA A 128 7.88 -4.70 -11.51
N GLY A 129 7.85 -3.90 -12.58
CA GLY A 129 8.47 -4.22 -13.86
C GLY A 129 9.99 -4.33 -13.78
N ALA A 130 10.65 -3.47 -13.01
CA ALA A 130 12.09 -3.56 -12.75
C ALA A 130 12.45 -4.86 -12.02
N LEU A 131 11.67 -5.24 -11.00
CA LEU A 131 11.85 -6.50 -10.26
C LEU A 131 11.66 -7.71 -11.18
N LEU A 132 10.62 -7.72 -12.02
CA LEU A 132 10.43 -8.77 -13.03
C LEU A 132 11.61 -8.83 -14.01
N GLY A 133 12.08 -7.67 -14.49
CA GLY A 133 13.22 -7.58 -15.40
C GLY A 133 14.50 -8.15 -14.79
N VAL A 134 14.78 -7.82 -13.53
CA VAL A 134 15.92 -8.39 -12.77
C VAL A 134 15.78 -9.90 -12.63
N LEU A 135 14.60 -10.42 -12.30
CA LEU A 135 14.36 -11.87 -12.20
C LEU A 135 14.59 -12.59 -13.54
N ILE A 136 14.15 -11.99 -14.66
CA ILE A 136 14.36 -12.53 -16.00
C ILE A 136 15.84 -12.54 -16.36
N LEU A 137 16.54 -11.43 -16.14
CA LEU A 137 17.97 -11.30 -16.42
C LEU A 137 18.80 -12.29 -15.61
N ILE A 138 18.46 -12.51 -14.33
CA ILE A 138 19.17 -13.46 -13.46
C ILE A 138 18.88 -14.91 -13.83
N THR A 139 17.65 -15.22 -14.27
CA THR A 139 17.29 -16.59 -14.65
C THR A 139 17.96 -16.99 -15.97
N GLY A 140 18.17 -16.04 -16.90
CA GLY A 140 18.96 -16.24 -18.12
C GLY A 140 18.36 -17.21 -19.15
N ASP A 141 17.14 -17.70 -18.91
CA ASP A 141 16.51 -18.78 -19.67
C ASP A 141 15.06 -18.42 -20.02
N ALA A 142 14.72 -18.45 -21.31
CA ALA A 142 13.46 -17.94 -21.84
C ALA A 142 12.27 -18.85 -21.48
N ASP A 143 12.47 -20.16 -21.50
CA ASP A 143 11.42 -21.15 -21.16
C ASP A 143 11.09 -21.10 -19.66
N ARG A 144 12.10 -20.83 -18.82
CA ARG A 144 11.94 -20.74 -17.36
C ARG A 144 11.33 -19.42 -16.89
N THR A 145 11.13 -18.45 -17.79
CA THR A 145 10.61 -17.11 -17.48
C THR A 145 9.36 -16.73 -18.26
N GLU A 146 8.78 -17.66 -19.02
CA GLU A 146 7.56 -17.41 -19.82
C GLU A 146 6.40 -16.88 -18.96
N ALA A 147 6.22 -17.46 -17.77
CA ALA A 147 5.21 -17.02 -16.81
C ALA A 147 5.41 -15.55 -16.38
N LEU A 148 6.66 -15.08 -16.22
CA LEU A 148 6.95 -13.69 -15.85
C LEU A 148 6.69 -12.73 -17.00
N ARG A 149 6.89 -13.16 -18.24
CA ARG A 149 6.59 -12.34 -19.42
C ARG A 149 5.09 -12.00 -19.50
N GLY A 150 4.22 -12.95 -19.17
CA GLY A 150 2.78 -12.72 -19.08
C GLY A 150 2.38 -11.62 -18.08
N PHE A 151 3.17 -11.43 -17.01
CA PHE A 151 2.92 -10.38 -16.02
C PHE A 151 3.19 -8.96 -16.53
N PHE A 152 3.98 -8.75 -17.59
CA PHE A 152 4.07 -7.43 -18.22
C PHE A 152 2.75 -6.98 -18.83
N GLY A 153 1.95 -7.92 -19.37
CA GLY A 153 0.60 -7.63 -19.82
C GLY A 153 -0.32 -7.21 -18.67
N VAL A 154 -0.17 -7.84 -17.50
CA VAL A 154 -0.92 -7.49 -16.28
C VAL A 154 -0.52 -6.10 -15.78
N LEU A 155 0.78 -5.77 -15.75
CA LEU A 155 1.28 -4.44 -15.41
C LEU A 155 0.70 -3.37 -16.34
N GLY A 156 0.70 -3.63 -17.65
CA GLY A 156 0.12 -2.74 -18.66
C GLY A 156 -1.38 -2.54 -18.47
N GLY A 157 -2.13 -3.63 -18.26
CA GLY A 157 -3.57 -3.59 -18.00
C GLY A 157 -3.92 -2.79 -16.75
N PHE A 158 -3.20 -3.00 -15.65
CA PHE A 158 -3.40 -2.24 -14.41
C PHE A 158 -3.09 -0.74 -14.60
N THR A 159 -1.99 -0.43 -15.30
CA THR A 159 -1.64 0.96 -15.64
C THR A 159 -2.74 1.62 -16.48
N MET A 160 -3.33 0.88 -17.43
CA MET A 160 -4.46 1.35 -18.24
C MET A 160 -5.67 1.67 -17.38
N ILE A 161 -6.04 0.77 -16.46
CA ILE A 161 -7.15 1.00 -15.53
C ILE A 161 -6.91 2.27 -14.70
N CYS A 162 -5.69 2.43 -14.15
CA CYS A 162 -5.32 3.64 -13.41
C CYS A 162 -5.39 4.90 -14.28
N LEU A 163 -5.00 4.81 -15.56
CA LEU A 163 -5.11 5.91 -16.52
C LEU A 163 -6.58 6.30 -16.74
N VAL A 164 -7.46 5.32 -16.97
CA VAL A 164 -8.91 5.57 -17.15
C VAL A 164 -9.50 6.25 -15.93
N ILE A 165 -9.17 5.78 -14.73
CA ILE A 165 -9.63 6.37 -13.47
C ILE A 165 -9.14 7.81 -13.34
N ALA A 166 -7.86 8.07 -13.63
CA ALA A 166 -7.28 9.41 -13.56
C ALA A 166 -7.94 10.37 -14.57
N VAL A 167 -8.14 9.92 -15.82
CA VAL A 167 -8.82 10.70 -16.87
C VAL A 167 -10.26 11.01 -16.46
N TYR A 168 -11.00 10.02 -15.96
CA TYR A 168 -12.35 10.21 -15.46
C TYR A 168 -12.40 11.20 -14.28
N GLY A 169 -11.47 11.08 -13.32
CA GLY A 169 -11.36 11.98 -12.18
C GLY A 169 -11.01 13.42 -12.57
N VAL A 170 -10.19 13.60 -13.61
CA VAL A 170 -9.90 14.91 -14.21
C VAL A 170 -11.14 15.48 -14.89
N CYS A 171 -11.88 14.69 -15.68
CA CYS A 171 -13.15 15.12 -16.28
C CYS A 171 -14.18 15.54 -15.22
N GLU A 172 -14.30 14.79 -14.13
CA GLU A 172 -15.18 15.15 -13.01
C GLU A 172 -14.75 16.43 -12.28
N ALA A 173 -13.45 16.76 -12.27
CA ALA A 173 -12.96 17.98 -11.65
C ALA A 173 -13.55 19.26 -12.29
N PHE A 174 -14.01 19.16 -13.56
CA PHE A 174 -14.66 20.22 -14.32
C PHE A 174 -16.20 20.16 -14.34
N GLY A 175 -16.83 19.13 -13.73
CA GLY A 175 -18.29 18.93 -13.75
C GLY A 175 -19.12 19.86 -12.85
N LYS A 176 -20.36 19.49 -12.46
CA LYS A 176 -21.21 20.20 -11.46
C LYS A 176 -21.05 19.62 -10.03
N PRO A 177 -21.17 20.42 -8.95
CA PRO A 177 -20.75 19.98 -7.62
C PRO A 177 -21.70 18.89 -7.10
N PRO A 178 -21.18 17.75 -6.61
CA PRO A 178 -22.00 16.83 -5.84
C PRO A 178 -22.49 17.55 -4.58
N LYS A 179 -23.78 17.36 -4.24
CA LYS A 179 -24.41 17.95 -3.06
C LYS A 179 -23.62 17.54 -1.80
N ASP A 180 -23.26 18.52 -0.96
CA ASP A 180 -22.50 18.25 0.25
C ASP A 180 -23.28 17.31 1.19
N LYS A 181 -22.67 16.15 1.50
CA LYS A 181 -23.17 15.32 2.58
C LYS A 181 -22.85 16.05 3.89
N PRO A 182 -23.86 16.36 4.73
CA PRO A 182 -23.65 17.07 5.98
C PRO A 182 -22.66 16.30 6.86
N ALA A 183 -21.83 17.05 7.61
CA ALA A 183 -20.91 16.46 8.57
C ALA A 183 -21.68 15.51 9.53
N PRO A 184 -21.08 14.38 9.93
CA PRO A 184 -21.74 13.42 10.82
C PRO A 184 -22.24 14.12 12.09
N ARG A 185 -23.46 13.77 12.54
CA ARG A 185 -24.20 14.41 13.65
C ARG A 185 -23.36 14.64 14.92
N ARG A 186 -22.42 13.74 15.19
CA ARG A 186 -21.44 13.78 16.31
C ARG A 186 -20.54 15.03 16.33
N LEU A 187 -20.36 15.69 15.19
CA LEU A 187 -19.59 16.93 15.04
C LEU A 187 -20.48 18.18 14.98
N ARG A 188 -21.81 18.01 14.88
CA ARG A 188 -22.80 19.10 14.88
C ARG A 188 -23.31 19.42 16.28
N GLU A 189 -23.37 18.42 17.16
CA GLU A 189 -23.81 18.63 18.53
C GLU A 189 -22.59 19.10 19.37
N PRO A 190 -22.69 20.24 20.06
CA PRO A 190 -21.69 20.63 21.05
C PRO A 190 -21.58 19.49 22.08
N ARG A 191 -20.35 19.09 22.43
CA ARG A 191 -20.15 18.18 23.58
C ARG A 191 -20.94 18.75 24.76
N PRO A 192 -21.72 17.95 25.49
CA PRO A 192 -22.37 18.42 26.71
C PRO A 192 -21.28 19.04 27.57
N VAL A 193 -21.38 20.34 27.83
CA VAL A 193 -20.52 21.02 28.79
C VAL A 193 -20.82 20.32 30.10
N GLU A 194 -19.88 19.49 30.57
CA GLU A 194 -19.91 18.92 31.90
C GLU A 194 -19.87 20.12 32.84
N ARG A 195 -21.05 20.56 33.27
CA ARG A 195 -21.19 21.62 34.26
C ARG A 195 -20.64 21.02 35.53
N THR A 196 -19.38 21.29 35.83
CA THR A 196 -18.85 21.14 37.18
C THR A 196 -19.80 21.91 38.11
N PRO A 197 -20.41 21.26 39.11
CA PRO A 197 -21.21 21.97 40.09
C PRO A 197 -20.22 22.83 40.89
N VAL A 198 -20.23 24.13 40.62
CA VAL A 198 -19.59 25.11 41.49
C VAL A 198 -20.48 25.17 42.73
N GLY A 199 -19.97 24.64 43.84
CA GLY A 199 -20.60 24.69 45.16
C GLY A 199 -20.60 26.10 45.76
#